data_AF-A0A932WH65-F1
#
_entry.id   AF-A0A932WH65-F1
#
_cell.length_a   1.000
_cell.length_b   1.000
_cell.length_c   1.000
_cell.angle_alpha   90.00
_cell.angle_beta   90.00
_cell.angle_gamma   90.00
#
_symmetry.space_group_name_H-M   'P 1'
#
loop_
_entity.id
_entity.type
_entity.pdbx_description
1 polymer ?
#
loop_
_entity_poly.entity_id
_entity_poly.type
_entity_poly.pdbx_seq_one_letter_code
_entity_poly.pdbx_strand_id
1 'polypeptide(L)'
;MRHVKKVDHLPKDGRFLRLRQFLFACHAPLEEIKTYSNAIQYLLSRGKITAIAKPGRQRATVRYDKNETTLVSTMVALHRKGYEWDAAQAIAASRLNKQSDQQDRLF
;
A
#
# COMPACT_ATOMS: atom_id res chain seq x y z
N MET A 1 -18.26 -2.65 0.01
CA MET A 1 -17.54 -2.12 1.19
C MET A 1 -16.68 -0.95 0.74
N ARG A 2 -16.65 0.20 1.43
CA ARG A 2 -15.75 1.31 1.05
C ARG A 2 -14.35 1.00 1.58
N HIS A 3 -13.46 0.53 0.71
CA HIS A 3 -12.06 0.18 1.02
C HIS A 3 -11.19 1.38 1.44
N VAL A 4 -11.78 2.58 1.43
CA VAL A 4 -11.20 3.82 1.92
C VAL A 4 -12.01 4.27 3.12
N LYS A 5 -11.37 4.32 4.30
CA LYS A 5 -12.01 4.80 5.52
C LYS A 5 -12.11 6.32 5.48
N LYS A 6 -13.34 6.86 5.54
CA LYS A 6 -13.55 8.30 5.60
C LYS A 6 -13.25 8.80 7.01
N VAL A 7 -12.50 9.89 7.12
CA VAL A 7 -12.13 10.51 8.40
C VAL A 7 -12.37 12.02 8.34
N ASP A 8 -12.79 12.61 9.46
CA ASP A 8 -13.00 14.05 9.56
C ASP A 8 -11.66 14.80 9.58
N HIS A 9 -10.65 14.20 10.21
CA HIS A 9 -9.29 14.72 10.31
C HIS A 9 -8.26 13.69 9.84
N LEU A 10 -7.28 14.14 9.07
CA LEU A 10 -6.13 13.31 8.71
C LEU A 10 -5.14 13.26 9.88
N PRO A 11 -4.71 12.08 10.31
CA PRO A 11 -3.66 11.93 11.32
C PRO A 11 -2.39 12.68 10.92
N LYS A 12 -1.73 13.29 11.91
CA LYS A 12 -0.46 14.01 11.75
C LYS A 12 0.75 13.21 12.28
N ASP A 13 0.50 12.03 12.81
CA ASP A 13 1.45 11.12 13.46
C ASP A 13 2.36 10.36 12.50
N GLY A 14 2.27 10.62 11.19
CA GLY A 14 3.11 9.98 10.17
C GLY A 14 2.73 8.53 9.84
N ARG A 15 1.66 7.99 10.43
CA ARG A 15 1.17 6.64 10.10
C ARG A 15 0.59 6.54 8.69
N PHE A 16 0.06 7.66 8.17
CA PHE A 16 -0.53 7.71 6.85
C PHE A 16 0.23 8.66 5.92
N LEU A 17 0.68 8.13 4.79
CA LEU A 17 1.53 8.80 3.82
C LEU A 17 0.74 9.29 2.60
N ARG A 18 1.18 10.38 1.97
CA ARG A 18 0.66 10.76 0.64
C ARG A 18 1.15 9.75 -0.40
N LEU A 19 0.43 9.61 -1.53
CA LEU A 19 0.78 8.65 -2.60
C LEU A 19 2.26 8.69 -2.98
N ARG A 20 2.83 9.88 -3.25
CA ARG A 20 4.24 10.01 -3.64
C ARG A 20 5.21 9.55 -2.54
N GLN A 21 4.90 9.85 -1.28
CA GLN A 21 5.71 9.41 -0.14
C GLN A 21 5.61 7.89 0.05
N PHE A 22 4.39 7.35 -0.13
CA PHE A 22 4.14 5.92 -0.06
C PHE A 22 4.88 5.14 -1.16
N LEU A 23 4.80 5.60 -2.41
CA LEU A 23 5.54 5.00 -3.54
C LEU A 23 7.05 5.04 -3.33
N PHE A 24 7.56 6.16 -2.83
CA PHE A 24 8.98 6.29 -2.48
C PHE A 24 9.38 5.28 -1.40
N ALA A 25 8.58 5.15 -0.34
CA ALA A 25 8.80 4.16 0.72
C ALA A 25 8.68 2.71 0.24
N CYS A 26 7.99 2.46 -0.87
CA CYS A 26 7.89 1.13 -1.49
C CYS A 26 9.06 0.82 -2.45
N HIS A 27 10.03 1.72 -2.60
CA HIS A 27 11.11 1.62 -3.60
C HIS A 27 10.59 1.51 -5.05
N ALA A 28 9.45 2.14 -5.35
CA ALA A 28 8.96 2.23 -6.72
C ALA A 28 9.87 3.15 -7.55
N PRO A 29 10.33 2.72 -8.75
CA PRO A 29 11.16 3.55 -9.60
C PRO A 29 10.43 4.83 -10.02
N LEU A 30 11.14 5.97 -9.93
CA LEU A 30 10.56 7.30 -10.17
C LEU A 30 10.10 7.46 -11.62
N GLU A 31 10.79 6.82 -12.56
CA GLU A 31 10.52 6.82 -14.00
C GLU A 31 9.12 6.24 -14.32
N GLU A 32 8.61 5.37 -13.46
CA GLU A 32 7.34 4.65 -13.65
C GLU A 32 6.25 5.07 -12.65
N ILE A 33 6.40 6.24 -12.00
CA ILE A 33 5.45 6.72 -10.97
C ILE A 33 3.98 6.61 -11.40
N LYS A 34 3.67 6.88 -12.67
CA LYS A 34 2.30 6.80 -13.19
C LYS A 34 1.77 5.37 -13.19
N THR A 35 2.57 4.41 -13.63
CA THR A 35 2.23 2.97 -13.63
C THR A 35 1.97 2.48 -12.21
N TYR A 36 2.90 2.75 -11.28
CA TYR A 36 2.72 2.36 -9.89
C TYR A 36 1.57 3.10 -9.22
N SER A 37 1.30 4.36 -9.56
CA SER A 37 0.12 5.08 -9.07
C SER A 37 -1.18 4.39 -9.47
N ASN A 38 -1.29 3.92 -10.73
CA ASN A 38 -2.44 3.17 -11.20
C ASN A 38 -2.54 1.81 -10.50
N ALA A 39 -1.42 1.12 -10.29
CA ALA A 39 -1.39 -0.13 -9.53
C ALA A 39 -1.87 0.06 -8.09
N ILE A 40 -1.41 1.09 -7.38
CA ILE A 40 -1.89 1.40 -6.03
C ILE A 40 -3.40 1.69 -6.01
N GLN A 41 -3.91 2.43 -6.99
CA GLN A 41 -5.36 2.66 -7.10
C GLN A 41 -6.13 1.37 -7.38
N TYR A 42 -5.59 0.48 -8.21
CA TYR A 42 -6.15 -0.85 -8.46
C TYR A 42 -6.19 -1.69 -7.18
N LEU A 43 -5.08 -1.77 -6.45
CA LEU A 43 -5.01 -2.52 -5.19
C LEU A 43 -5.99 -1.96 -4.15
N LEU A 44 -6.13 -0.64 -4.08
CA LEU A 44 -7.07 0.02 -3.19
C LEU A 44 -8.52 -0.29 -3.56
N SER A 45 -8.87 -0.27 -4.85
CA SER A 45 -10.24 -0.56 -5.30
C SER A 45 -10.64 -2.02 -5.04
N ARG A 46 -9.66 -2.92 -4.99
CA ARG A 46 -9.81 -4.35 -4.68
C ARG A 46 -9.71 -4.67 -3.18
N GLY A 47 -9.51 -3.65 -2.33
CA GLY A 47 -9.37 -3.83 -0.88
C GLY A 47 -8.13 -4.61 -0.45
N LYS A 48 -7.09 -4.63 -1.28
CA LYS A 48 -5.82 -5.31 -1.01
C LYS A 48 -4.86 -4.47 -0.17
N ILE A 49 -5.10 -3.17 -0.13
CA ILE A 49 -4.42 -2.19 0.70
C ILE A 49 -5.45 -1.25 1.32
N THR A 50 -5.05 -0.56 2.37
CA THR A 50 -5.91 0.33 3.14
C THR A 50 -5.48 1.78 2.98
N ALA A 51 -6.49 2.65 2.90
CA ALA A 51 -6.27 4.09 2.89
C ALA A 51 -7.35 4.79 3.70
N ILE A 52 -6.98 5.95 4.22
CA ILE A 52 -7.93 6.91 4.77
C ILE A 52 -8.16 8.04 3.77
N ALA A 53 -9.36 8.60 3.76
CA ALA A 53 -9.65 9.80 2.99
C ALA A 53 -10.38 10.83 3.83
N LYS A 54 -9.89 12.06 3.74
CA LYS A 54 -10.65 13.22 4.19
C LYS A 54 -11.40 13.82 2.99
N PRO A 55 -12.75 13.83 2.99
CA PRO A 55 -13.51 14.52 1.96
C PRO A 55 -13.19 16.01 2.00
N GLY A 56 -12.93 16.61 0.84
CA GLY A 56 -12.73 18.04 0.67
C GLY A 56 -13.82 18.62 -0.24
N ARG A 57 -13.95 19.95 -0.27
CA ARG A 57 -14.95 20.65 -1.12
C ARG A 57 -14.85 20.29 -2.61
N GLN A 58 -13.64 20.05 -3.13
CA GLN A 58 -13.41 19.72 -4.54
C GLN A 58 -12.89 18.29 -4.74
N ARG A 59 -11.99 17.81 -3.89
CA ARG A 59 -11.39 16.47 -4.01
C ARG A 59 -11.08 15.89 -2.64
N ALA A 60 -11.31 14.59 -2.48
CA ALA A 60 -10.90 13.88 -1.27
C ALA A 60 -9.37 13.77 -1.20
N THR A 61 -8.81 14.09 -0.04
CA THR A 61 -7.39 13.87 0.24
C THR A 61 -7.22 12.45 0.78
N VAL A 62 -6.54 11.60 0.00
CA VAL A 62 -6.28 10.19 0.35
C VAL A 62 -4.88 10.05 0.95
N ARG A 63 -4.75 9.24 1.99
CA ARG A 63 -3.46 8.81 2.56
C ARG A 63 -3.43 7.31 2.81
N TYR A 64 -2.28 6.71 2.59
CA TYR A 64 -2.04 5.27 2.59
C TYR A 64 -1.32 4.85 3.87
N ASP A 65 -1.64 3.69 4.42
CA ASP A 65 -1.02 3.21 5.65
C ASP A 65 0.46 2.88 5.42
N LYS A 66 1.35 3.48 6.22
CA LYS A 66 2.79 3.23 6.17
C LYS A 66 3.13 1.76 6.46
N ASN A 67 2.35 1.05 7.26
CA ASN A 67 2.63 -0.35 7.60
C ASN A 67 2.52 -1.28 6.38
N GLU A 68 1.79 -0.86 5.35
CA GLU A 68 1.64 -1.62 4.10
C GLU A 68 2.79 -1.41 3.12
N THR A 69 3.77 -0.53 3.41
CA THR A 69 4.89 -0.29 2.51
C THR A 69 5.73 -1.54 2.29
N THR A 70 5.88 -2.40 3.31
CA THR A 70 6.63 -3.66 3.20
C THR A 70 5.94 -4.65 2.26
N LEU A 71 4.62 -4.77 2.37
CA LEU A 71 3.79 -5.59 1.49
C LEU A 71 3.94 -5.11 0.04
N VAL A 72 3.69 -3.82 -0.19
CA VAL A 72 3.70 -3.23 -1.53
C VAL A 72 5.10 -3.22 -2.12
N SER A 73 6.15 -2.98 -1.34
CA SER A 73 7.54 -3.06 -1.81
C SER A 73 7.89 -4.47 -2.31
N THR A 74 7.44 -5.49 -1.58
CA THR A 74 7.58 -6.89 -2.02
C THR A 74 6.83 -7.14 -3.32
N MET A 75 5.61 -6.58 -3.45
CA MET A 75 4.82 -6.69 -4.68
C MET A 75 5.50 -6.01 -5.87
N VAL A 76 6.07 -4.81 -5.67
CA VAL A 76 6.86 -4.09 -6.69
C VAL A 76 8.04 -4.94 -7.14
N ALA A 77 8.79 -5.52 -6.19
CA ALA A 77 9.94 -6.37 -6.52
C ALA A 77 9.54 -7.64 -7.30
N LEU A 78 8.37 -8.21 -7.02
CA LEU A 78 7.82 -9.35 -7.77
C LEU A 78 7.31 -8.92 -9.14
N HIS A 79 6.64 -7.78 -9.25
CA HIS A 79 6.16 -7.26 -10.52
C HIS A 79 7.29 -6.98 -11.50
N ARG A 80 8.41 -6.44 -11.01
CA ARG A 80 9.64 -6.26 -11.80
C ARG A 80 10.26 -7.58 -12.28
N LYS A 81 9.89 -8.71 -11.67
CA LYS A 81 10.28 -10.06 -12.11
C LYS A 81 9.26 -10.69 -13.07
N GLY A 82 8.25 -9.94 -13.50
CA GLY A 82 7.24 -10.38 -14.46
C GLY A 82 5.97 -10.96 -13.84
N TYR A 83 5.77 -10.85 -12.53
CA TYR A 83 4.54 -11.31 -11.88
C TYR A 83 3.41 -10.30 -12.02
N GLU A 84 2.21 -10.79 -12.30
CA GLU A 84 0.98 -9.99 -12.22
C GLU A 84 0.72 -9.51 -10.79
N TRP A 85 0.07 -8.35 -10.65
CA TRP A 85 -0.13 -7.70 -9.35
C TRP A 85 -0.91 -8.56 -8.35
N ASP A 86 -1.90 -9.33 -8.81
CA ASP A 86 -2.68 -10.22 -7.94
C ASP A 86 -1.83 -11.41 -7.45
N ALA A 87 -0.99 -11.99 -8.30
CA ALA A 87 -0.05 -13.05 -7.91
C ALA A 87 1.03 -12.51 -6.96
N ALA A 88 1.57 -11.32 -7.26
CA ALA A 88 2.52 -10.63 -6.40
C ALA A 88 1.93 -10.34 -5.01
N GLN A 89 0.65 -9.96 -4.93
CA GLN A 89 -0.05 -9.72 -3.67
C GLN A 89 -0.18 -11.01 -2.85
N ALA A 90 -0.61 -12.11 -3.47
CA ALA A 90 -0.77 -13.39 -2.79
C ALA A 90 0.57 -13.89 -2.21
N ILE A 91 1.64 -13.80 -2.99
CA ILE A 91 2.99 -14.19 -2.56
C ILE A 91 3.48 -13.26 -1.44
N ALA A 92 3.31 -11.94 -1.58
CA ALA A 92 3.77 -10.97 -0.58
C ALA A 92 3.04 -11.14 0.76
N ALA A 93 1.72 -11.32 0.74
CA ALA A 93 0.92 -11.57 1.95
C ALA A 93 1.33 -12.88 2.63
N SER A 94 1.55 -13.95 1.85
CA SER A 94 2.03 -15.24 2.39
C SER A 94 3.40 -15.10 3.08
N ARG A 95 4.32 -14.32 2.50
CA ARG A 95 5.65 -14.06 3.08
C ARG A 95 5.57 -13.27 4.39
N LEU A 96 4.72 -12.25 4.44
CA LEU A 96 4.52 -11.45 5.64
C LEU A 96 3.96 -12.28 6.80
N ASN A 97 2.94 -13.12 6.55
CA ASN A 97 2.39 -14.00 7.58
C ASN A 97 3.44 -15.00 8.12
N LYS A 98 4.27 -15.58 7.23
CA LYS A 98 5.34 -16.49 7.64
C LYS A 98 6.43 -15.82 8.47
N GLN A 99 6.71 -14.54 8.23
CA GLN A 99 7.68 -13.78 9.03
C GLN A 99 7.13 -13.47 10.42
N SER A 100 5.84 -13.13 10.54
CA SER A 100 5.18 -12.94 11.84
C SER A 100 5.18 -14.24 12.65
N ASP A 101 4.81 -15.37 12.04
CA ASP A 101 4.78 -16.68 12.72
C ASP A 101 6.16 -17.17 13.19
N GLN A 102 7.24 -16.78 12.51
CA GLN A 102 8.60 -17.11 12.94
C GLN A 102 9.11 -16.20 14.07
N GLN A 103 8.67 -14.94 14.12
CA GLN A 103 9.01 -14.03 15.22
C GLN A 103 8.32 -14.45 16.53
N ASP A 104 7.07 -14.90 16.48
CA ASP A 104 6.34 -15.35 17.67
C ASP A 104 6.85 -16.68 18.25
N ARG A 105 7.66 -17.44 17.51
CA ARG A 105 8.29 -18.70 17.99
C ARG A 105 9.67 -18.51 18.63
N LEU A 106 10.20 -17.29 18.60
CA LEU A 106 11.53 -16.95 19.14
C LEU A 106 11.45 -16.22 20.49
N PHE A 107 10.25 -16.12 21.08
CA PHE A 107 10.01 -15.58 22.43
C PHE A 107 9.39 -16.63 23.34
#